data_AF-A0A0C9SZE4-F1
#
_entry.id   AF-A0A0C9SZE4-F1
#
_cell.length_a   1.000
_cell.length_b   1.000
_cell.length_c   1.000
_cell.angle_alpha   90.00
_cell.angle_beta   90.00
_cell.angle_gamma   90.00
#
_symmetry.space_group_name_H-M   'P 1'
#
loop_
_entity.id
_entity.type
_entity.pdbx_description
1 polymer ?
#
loop_
_entity_poly.entity_id
_entity_poly.type
_entity_poly.pdbx_seq_one_letter_code
_entity_poly.pdbx_strand_id
1 'polypeptide(L)'
;MTKSARRTLSAHVRDLFDNVFSISKDEEVLLVEGASREEVKAYSQNGQGGPQQWDLRWDFHGSASSDWNKIVVSYLVQKLKSMHQEEKWLTQPRSDPYWANAISQKFSRLRSVYLKAKPRVCDNNSVETEVEAAERLVREKEESLKKARMDSRRAAVSFAIPILPDLQSNCKKKFKRRHGVVQGMAGFNTEQGKMEEARTWEFLRDVVAMLGTDGMSSDDSGDEDMAPVFRTRAMPWRKNIQHELDIIDRSRALDSDIFSPRGAKVTKRIRVHHPVLMSRNPVKNLPASFYDTKWLGQQKGVASEIDFPWMTILIHQS
;
A
#
# COMPACT_ATOMS: atom_id res chain seq x y z
N MET A 1 23.74 -15.26 3.75
CA MET A 1 23.17 -15.08 5.11
C MET A 1 21.65 -15.11 5.02
N THR A 2 20.97 -15.92 5.83
CA THR A 2 19.49 -16.03 5.77
C THR A 2 18.81 -14.77 6.33
N LYS A 3 17.60 -14.46 5.85
CA LYS A 3 16.80 -13.31 6.31
C LYS A 3 16.51 -13.35 7.81
N SER A 4 16.36 -14.55 8.37
CA SER A 4 16.18 -14.80 9.81
C SER A 4 17.42 -14.40 10.62
N ALA A 5 18.60 -14.89 10.24
CA ALA A 5 19.86 -14.54 10.92
C ALA A 5 20.15 -13.03 10.87
N ARG A 6 19.81 -12.34 9.77
CA ARG A 6 19.94 -10.88 9.68
C ARG A 6 19.05 -10.15 10.69
N ARG A 7 17.80 -10.60 10.85
CA ARG A 7 16.84 -10.00 11.79
C ARG A 7 17.31 -10.15 13.24
N THR A 8 17.86 -11.30 13.61
CA THR A 8 18.39 -11.55 14.95
C THR A 8 19.62 -10.67 15.24
N LEU A 9 20.57 -10.56 14.31
CA LEU A 9 21.74 -9.67 14.47
C LEU A 9 21.32 -8.19 14.59
N SER A 10 20.30 -7.76 13.84
CA SER A 10 19.71 -6.42 14.00
C SER A 10 18.94 -6.24 15.32
N ALA A 11 18.51 -7.31 15.99
CA ALA A 11 17.88 -7.22 17.32
C ALA A 11 18.93 -6.91 18.39
N HIS A 12 20.04 -7.63 18.39
CA HIS A 12 21.17 -7.39 19.29
C HIS A 12 21.69 -5.95 19.28
N VAL A 13 21.80 -5.33 18.09
CA VAL A 13 22.20 -3.91 17.98
C VAL A 13 21.09 -2.97 18.46
N ARG A 14 19.81 -3.37 18.42
CA ARG A 14 18.73 -2.59 19.02
C ARG A 14 18.82 -2.64 20.54
N ASP A 15 18.96 -3.84 21.10
CA ASP A 15 19.06 -4.08 22.54
C ASP A 15 20.29 -3.37 23.13
N LEU A 16 21.41 -3.35 22.43
CA LEU A 16 22.60 -2.57 22.83
C LEU A 16 22.30 -1.07 22.98
N PHE A 17 21.59 -0.48 22.02
CA PHE A 17 21.29 0.96 22.05
C PHE A 17 20.24 1.30 23.10
N ASP A 18 19.30 0.39 23.36
CA ASP A 18 18.35 0.52 24.46
C ASP A 18 19.08 0.46 25.81
N ASN A 19 19.99 -0.51 25.98
CA ASN A 19 20.77 -0.67 27.21
C ASN A 19 21.69 0.52 27.51
N VAL A 20 22.36 1.07 26.49
CA VAL A 20 23.37 2.13 26.69
C VAL A 20 22.77 3.53 26.66
N PHE A 21 21.77 3.77 25.81
CA PHE A 21 21.23 5.12 25.56
C PHE A 21 19.74 5.24 25.85
N SER A 22 19.06 4.18 26.30
CA SER A 22 17.59 4.14 26.44
C SER A 22 16.86 4.47 25.13
N ILE A 23 17.41 4.03 23.98
CA ILE A 23 16.84 4.20 22.64
C ILE A 23 16.28 2.88 22.13
N SER A 24 15.01 2.63 22.46
CA SER A 24 14.23 1.48 21.97
C SER A 24 13.71 1.72 20.54
N LYS A 25 13.34 2.98 20.24
CA LYS A 25 12.85 3.45 18.94
C LYS A 25 13.74 4.55 18.39
N ASP A 26 13.89 4.60 17.07
CA ASP A 26 14.78 5.57 16.42
C ASP A 26 14.36 7.03 16.71
N GLU A 27 13.07 7.30 16.97
CA GLU A 27 12.55 8.62 17.34
C GLU A 27 12.98 9.10 18.74
N GLU A 28 13.32 8.19 19.66
CA GLU A 28 13.74 8.52 21.03
C GLU A 28 15.11 9.21 21.06
N VAL A 29 15.86 9.16 19.94
CA VAL A 29 17.12 9.91 19.77
C VAL A 29 16.94 11.42 20.00
N LEU A 30 15.74 11.96 19.80
CA LEU A 30 15.44 13.38 19.99
C LEU A 30 15.47 13.78 21.48
N LEU A 31 15.36 12.82 22.38
CA LEU A 31 15.41 13.01 23.82
C LEU A 31 16.82 12.82 24.41
N VAL A 32 17.76 12.36 23.58
CA VAL A 32 19.13 12.03 24.02
C VAL A 32 20.05 13.22 23.84
N GLU A 33 20.81 13.53 24.89
CA GLU A 33 21.83 14.56 24.87
C GLU A 33 23.05 14.08 24.07
N GLY A 34 23.40 14.82 23.02
CA GLY A 34 24.62 14.57 22.24
C GLY A 34 25.85 15.24 22.84
N ALA A 35 27.03 14.87 22.34
CA ALA A 35 28.26 15.58 22.66
C ALA A 35 28.18 17.03 22.12
N SER A 36 28.65 18.00 22.91
CA SER A 36 28.72 19.39 22.49
C SER A 36 29.76 19.59 21.38
N ARG A 37 29.61 20.65 20.58
CA ARG A 37 30.59 20.93 19.50
C ARG A 37 31.95 21.32 20.07
N GLU A 38 31.94 21.94 21.24
CA GLU A 38 33.10 22.40 21.97
C GLU A 38 33.94 21.21 22.46
N GLU A 39 33.31 20.19 23.06
CA GLU A 39 33.96 18.95 23.50
C GLU A 39 34.55 18.18 22.32
N VAL A 40 33.77 17.99 21.25
CA VAL A 40 34.23 17.27 20.05
C VAL A 40 35.40 18.01 19.40
N LYS A 41 35.38 19.35 19.38
CA LYS A 41 36.47 20.17 18.84
C LYS A 41 37.71 20.11 19.73
N ALA A 42 37.56 20.22 21.05
CA ALA A 42 38.67 20.10 22.00
C ALA A 42 39.37 18.73 21.87
N TYR A 43 38.59 17.67 21.72
CA TYR A 43 39.11 16.32 21.51
C TYR A 43 39.83 16.17 20.17
N SER A 44 39.20 16.60 19.07
CA SER A 44 39.82 16.46 17.74
C SER A 44 41.09 17.28 17.55
N GLN A 45 41.22 18.43 18.23
CA GLN A 45 42.39 19.30 18.12
C GLN A 45 43.52 18.91 19.08
N ASN A 46 43.17 18.58 20.32
CA ASN A 46 44.16 18.47 21.41
C ASN A 46 44.13 17.11 22.11
N GLY A 47 43.24 16.19 21.72
CA GLY A 47 43.04 14.88 22.37
C GLY A 47 42.42 14.95 23.77
N GLN A 48 41.96 16.13 24.21
CA GLN A 48 41.42 16.33 25.55
C GLN A 48 39.91 16.02 25.62
N GLY A 49 39.46 15.43 26.73
CA GLY A 49 38.02 15.30 27.04
C GLY A 49 37.22 14.39 26.11
N GLY A 50 37.84 13.35 25.53
CA GLY A 50 37.17 12.41 24.63
C GLY A 50 36.01 11.63 25.25
N PRO A 51 35.31 10.78 24.46
CA PRO A 51 34.15 10.03 24.92
C PRO A 51 34.46 9.19 26.16
N GLN A 52 33.61 9.29 27.20
CA GLN A 52 33.77 8.53 28.44
C GLN A 52 32.90 7.27 28.41
N GLN A 53 33.41 6.17 28.95
CA GLN A 53 32.70 4.88 28.92
C GLN A 53 31.42 4.87 29.78
N TRP A 54 31.38 5.68 30.85
CA TRP A 54 30.24 5.78 31.78
C TRP A 54 29.22 6.87 31.42
N ASP A 55 29.59 7.81 30.52
CA ASP A 55 28.70 8.85 29.99
C ASP A 55 28.95 8.96 28.48
N LEU A 56 28.53 7.92 27.77
CA LEU A 56 28.79 7.78 26.36
C LEU A 56 27.82 8.67 25.59
N ARG A 57 28.34 9.62 24.81
CA ARG A 57 27.53 10.54 23.99
C ARG A 57 27.96 10.51 22.54
N TRP A 58 26.97 10.51 21.64
CA TRP A 58 27.22 10.60 20.20
C TRP A 58 27.47 12.04 19.76
N ASP A 59 28.39 12.24 18.82
CA ASP A 59 28.43 13.46 18.02
C ASP A 59 27.49 13.31 16.82
N PHE A 60 26.27 13.85 16.95
CA PHE A 60 25.27 13.82 15.87
C PHE A 60 25.60 14.75 14.69
N HIS A 61 26.55 15.68 14.83
CA HIS A 61 26.96 16.57 13.74
C HIS A 61 28.01 15.89 12.84
N GLY A 62 28.89 15.09 13.41
CA GLY A 62 29.87 14.26 12.69
C GLY A 62 29.29 13.00 12.05
N SER A 63 30.08 12.37 11.18
CA SER A 63 29.77 11.04 10.63
C SER A 63 30.15 9.94 11.63
N ALA A 64 29.74 8.70 11.37
CA ALA A 64 30.18 7.55 12.18
C ALA A 64 31.71 7.36 12.17
N SER A 65 32.39 7.93 11.17
CA SER A 65 33.84 7.87 10.98
C SER A 65 34.57 9.07 11.60
N SER A 66 33.89 9.98 12.31
CA SER A 66 34.58 11.01 13.08
C SER A 66 35.39 10.38 14.21
N ASP A 67 36.48 11.02 14.63
CA ASP A 67 37.37 10.43 15.64
C ASP A 67 36.66 10.23 16.99
N TRP A 68 35.75 11.14 17.34
CA TRP A 68 34.84 10.97 18.48
C TRP A 68 33.96 9.72 18.31
N ASN A 69 33.23 9.61 17.20
CA ASN A 69 32.27 8.53 17.00
C ASN A 69 32.94 7.16 16.79
N LYS A 70 34.17 7.10 16.26
CA LYS A 70 34.95 5.85 16.20
C LYS A 70 35.19 5.25 17.58
N ILE A 71 35.46 6.10 18.58
CA ILE A 71 35.69 5.67 19.96
C ILE A 71 34.38 5.23 20.61
N VAL A 72 33.29 5.96 20.37
CA VAL A 72 31.95 5.53 20.79
C VAL A 72 31.63 4.14 20.21
N VAL A 73 31.90 3.92 18.92
CA VAL A 73 31.71 2.62 18.27
C VAL A 73 32.59 1.54 18.89
N SER A 74 33.85 1.82 19.20
CA SER A 74 34.74 0.80 19.79
C SER A 74 34.27 0.37 21.19
N TYR A 75 33.84 1.30 22.04
CA TYR A 75 33.23 0.98 23.34
C TYR A 75 31.95 0.16 23.19
N LEU A 76 31.10 0.51 22.22
CA LEU A 76 29.86 -0.24 21.95
C LEU A 76 30.13 -1.65 21.42
N VAL A 77 31.16 -1.86 20.61
CA VAL A 77 31.58 -3.21 20.18
C VAL A 77 32.03 -4.04 21.39
N GLN A 78 32.80 -3.45 22.30
CA GLN A 78 33.22 -4.14 23.53
C GLN A 78 32.01 -4.49 24.41
N LYS A 79 31.08 -3.54 24.63
CA LYS A 79 29.86 -3.77 25.40
C LYS A 79 28.98 -4.87 24.78
N LEU A 80 28.82 -4.87 23.46
CA LEU A 80 28.06 -5.90 22.74
C LEU A 80 28.67 -7.29 22.93
N LYS A 81 30.00 -7.41 22.97
CA LYS A 81 30.67 -8.68 23.28
C LYS A 81 30.39 -9.16 24.71
N SER A 82 30.42 -8.26 25.68
CA SER A 82 30.06 -8.58 27.07
C SER A 82 28.61 -9.07 27.15
N MET A 83 27.67 -8.36 26.52
CA MET A 83 26.26 -8.80 26.45
C MET A 83 26.10 -10.17 25.78
N HIS A 84 26.82 -10.43 24.69
CA HIS A 84 26.80 -11.73 24.00
C HIS A 84 27.20 -12.89 24.94
N GLN A 85 28.23 -12.68 25.76
CA GLN A 85 28.73 -13.66 26.73
C GLN A 85 27.80 -13.83 27.93
N GLU A 86 27.32 -12.72 28.50
CA GLU A 86 26.45 -12.69 29.69
C GLU A 86 25.06 -13.30 29.41
N GLU A 87 24.46 -12.95 28.27
CA GLU A 87 23.11 -13.38 27.90
C GLU A 87 23.09 -14.71 27.13
N LYS A 88 24.25 -15.36 26.97
CA LYS A 88 24.40 -16.66 26.29
C LYS A 88 23.70 -16.71 24.93
N TRP A 89 23.91 -15.70 24.10
CA TRP A 89 23.25 -15.64 22.80
C TRP A 89 23.59 -16.86 21.95
N LEU A 90 22.56 -17.54 21.45
CA LEU A 90 22.68 -18.74 20.61
C LEU A 90 23.22 -18.43 19.20
N THR A 91 23.38 -17.15 18.86
CA THR A 91 23.91 -16.70 17.58
C THR A 91 25.43 -16.76 17.58
N GLN A 92 26.02 -17.27 16.48
CA GLN A 92 27.47 -17.27 16.33
C GLN A 92 28.03 -15.83 16.40
N PRO A 93 29.08 -15.59 17.20
CA PRO A 93 29.73 -14.28 17.27
C PRO A 93 30.19 -13.83 15.89
N ARG A 94 29.97 -12.56 15.57
CA ARG A 94 30.52 -11.91 14.36
C ARG A 94 31.80 -11.15 14.69
N SER A 95 32.59 -10.85 13.67
CA SER A 95 33.83 -10.10 13.80
C SER A 95 33.58 -8.65 14.23
N ASP A 96 34.55 -8.04 14.90
CA ASP A 96 34.48 -6.64 15.36
C ASP A 96 34.19 -5.65 14.24
N PRO A 97 34.80 -5.76 13.03
CA PRO A 97 34.48 -4.86 11.93
C PRO A 97 33.02 -4.98 11.48
N TYR A 98 32.42 -6.17 11.58
CA TYR A 98 31.01 -6.36 11.26
C TYR A 98 30.13 -5.61 12.26
N TRP A 99 30.39 -5.76 13.55
CA TRP A 99 29.61 -5.07 14.59
C TRP A 99 29.81 -3.57 14.55
N ALA A 100 31.04 -3.10 14.36
CA ALA A 100 31.35 -1.68 14.19
C ALA A 100 30.55 -1.09 13.02
N ASN A 101 30.47 -1.79 11.88
CA ASN A 101 29.66 -1.36 10.75
C ASN A 101 28.15 -1.38 11.07
N ALA A 102 27.65 -2.42 11.72
CA ALA A 102 26.23 -2.51 12.09
C ALA A 102 25.81 -1.40 13.07
N ILE A 103 26.66 -1.10 14.05
CA ILE A 103 26.48 0.01 15.00
C ILE A 103 26.54 1.35 14.26
N SER A 104 27.53 1.55 13.37
CA SER A 104 27.66 2.75 12.55
C SER A 104 26.44 2.99 11.65
N GLN A 105 25.86 1.92 11.09
CA GLN A 105 24.63 1.98 10.31
C GLN A 105 23.40 2.32 11.17
N LYS A 106 23.31 1.82 12.41
CA LYS A 106 22.27 2.25 13.34
C LYS A 106 22.44 3.73 13.70
N PHE A 107 23.64 4.15 14.09
CA PHE A 107 23.93 5.55 14.35
C PHE A 107 23.60 6.47 13.17
N SER A 108 23.97 6.10 11.93
CA SER A 108 23.65 6.89 10.74
C SER A 108 22.15 7.12 10.53
N ARG A 109 21.33 6.12 10.89
CA ARG A 109 19.86 6.24 10.87
C ARG A 109 19.38 7.19 11.96
N LEU A 110 19.85 7.02 13.20
CA LEU A 110 19.51 7.90 14.32
C LEU A 110 19.91 9.36 14.04
N ARG A 111 21.13 9.58 13.53
CA ARG A 111 21.63 10.88 13.08
C ARG A 111 20.71 11.50 12.02
N SER A 112 20.22 10.70 11.07
CA SER A 112 19.29 11.19 10.05
C SER A 112 17.97 11.66 10.67
N VAL A 113 17.44 10.94 11.66
CA VAL A 113 16.24 11.35 12.41
C VAL A 113 16.51 12.65 13.19
N TYR A 114 17.62 12.69 13.92
CA TYR A 114 18.06 13.84 14.72
C TYR A 114 18.21 15.11 13.86
N LEU A 115 18.92 15.03 12.73
CA LEU A 115 19.11 16.18 11.83
C LEU A 115 17.81 16.58 11.12
N LYS A 116 16.90 15.64 10.85
CA LYS A 116 15.59 15.95 10.28
C LYS A 116 14.68 16.71 11.23
N ALA A 117 14.84 16.52 12.53
CA ALA A 117 14.05 17.20 13.55
C ALA A 117 14.49 18.64 13.80
N LYS A 118 15.71 19.00 13.43
CA LYS A 118 16.18 20.37 13.57
C LYS A 118 15.39 21.33 12.67
N PRO A 119 15.12 22.56 13.15
CA PRO A 119 14.57 23.61 12.32
C PRO A 119 15.45 23.88 11.10
N ARG A 120 14.80 24.19 9.97
CA ARG A 120 15.48 24.48 8.70
C ARG A 120 15.29 25.94 8.31
N VAL A 121 16.14 26.40 7.40
CA VAL A 121 15.92 27.67 6.71
C VAL A 121 14.93 27.40 5.58
N CYS A 122 13.79 28.10 5.59
CA CYS A 122 12.76 28.07 4.56
C CYS A 122 13.20 28.86 3.32
N ASP A 123 12.48 28.67 2.21
CA ASP A 123 12.79 29.31 0.91
C ASP A 123 12.69 30.85 0.93
N ASN A 124 11.95 31.40 1.90
CA ASN A 124 11.83 32.84 2.17
C ASN A 124 12.94 33.38 3.09
N ASN A 125 14.00 32.60 3.32
CA ASN A 125 15.08 32.85 4.28
C ASN A 125 14.66 32.97 5.75
N SER A 126 13.41 32.63 6.11
CA SER A 126 13.02 32.52 7.52
C SER A 126 13.53 31.20 8.11
N VAL A 127 13.81 31.17 9.41
CA VAL A 127 14.13 29.93 10.11
C VAL A 127 12.83 29.35 10.64
N GLU A 128 12.56 28.08 10.35
CA GLU A 128 11.44 27.34 10.96
C GLU A 128 11.50 27.51 12.49
N THR A 129 10.35 27.72 13.11
CA THR A 129 10.22 27.60 14.55
C THR A 129 10.27 26.12 14.96
N GLU A 130 10.51 25.84 16.25
CA GLU A 130 10.46 24.47 16.77
C GLU A 130 9.08 23.83 16.57
N VAL A 131 8.02 24.63 16.63
CA VAL A 131 6.64 24.19 16.40
C VAL A 131 6.46 23.77 14.93
N GLU A 132 6.90 24.60 13.98
CA GLU A 132 6.83 24.26 12.55
C GLU A 132 7.67 23.03 12.20
N ALA A 133 8.85 22.89 12.82
CA ALA A 133 9.68 21.69 12.67
C ALA A 133 8.99 20.43 13.21
N ALA A 134 8.32 20.53 14.37
CA ALA A 134 7.54 19.43 14.93
C ALA A 134 6.33 19.06 14.05
N GLU A 135 5.59 20.05 13.54
CA GLU A 135 4.48 19.82 12.61
C GLU A 135 4.94 19.13 11.32
N ARG A 136 6.10 19.52 10.79
CA ARG A 136 6.71 18.84 9.64
C ARG A 136 7.00 17.38 9.92
N LEU A 137 7.55 17.05 11.10
CA LEU A 137 7.80 15.65 11.49
C LEU A 137 6.51 14.83 11.61
N VAL A 138 5.45 15.40 12.19
CA VAL A 138 4.14 14.75 12.29
C VAL A 138 3.60 14.42 10.90
N ARG A 139 3.62 15.40 9.99
CA ARG A 139 3.14 15.23 8.60
C ARG A 139 3.93 14.16 7.84
N GLU A 140 5.26 14.20 7.89
CA GLU A 140 6.12 13.18 7.28
C GLU A 140 5.84 11.78 7.87
N LYS A 141 5.61 11.69 9.19
CA LYS A 141 5.29 10.41 9.86
C LYS A 141 3.95 9.87 9.38
N GLU A 142 2.92 10.69 9.32
CA GLU A 142 1.59 10.31 8.82
C GLU A 142 1.64 9.81 7.37
N GLU A 143 2.37 10.51 6.50
CA GLU A 143 2.60 10.10 5.11
C GLU A 143 3.34 8.77 5.02
N SER A 144 4.39 8.57 5.84
CA SER A 144 5.13 7.31 5.87
C SER A 144 4.27 6.13 6.34
N LEU A 145 3.46 6.32 7.39
CA LEU A 145 2.52 5.33 7.89
C LEU A 145 1.41 5.04 6.88
N LYS A 146 0.99 6.04 6.12
CA LYS A 146 0.03 5.88 5.03
C LYS A 146 0.63 5.02 3.92
N LYS A 147 1.85 5.30 3.47
CA LYS A 147 2.56 4.50 2.47
C LYS A 147 2.79 3.06 2.94
N ALA A 148 3.22 2.87 4.20
CA ALA A 148 3.41 1.54 4.78
C ALA A 148 2.10 0.72 4.84
N ARG A 149 0.98 1.37 5.17
CA ARG A 149 -0.36 0.74 5.11
C ARG A 149 -0.73 0.35 3.69
N MET A 150 -0.43 1.19 2.70
CA MET A 150 -0.65 0.87 1.28
C MET A 150 0.20 -0.32 0.83
N ASP A 151 1.50 -0.31 1.14
CA ASP A 151 2.42 -1.40 0.79
C ASP A 151 2.02 -2.71 1.48
N SER A 152 1.58 -2.66 2.73
CA SER A 152 1.05 -3.83 3.45
C SER A 152 -0.21 -4.39 2.80
N ARG A 153 -1.12 -3.52 2.31
CA ARG A 153 -2.30 -3.95 1.55
C ARG A 153 -1.89 -4.60 0.23
N ARG A 154 -0.97 -3.97 -0.52
CA ARG A 154 -0.44 -4.53 -1.77
C ARG A 154 0.26 -5.87 -1.55
N ALA A 155 1.02 -6.00 -0.47
CA ALA A 155 1.71 -7.23 -0.08
C ALA A 155 0.74 -8.33 0.37
N ALA A 156 -0.30 -7.99 1.13
CA ALA A 156 -1.35 -8.94 1.51
C ALA A 156 -2.13 -9.46 0.30
N VAL A 157 -2.37 -8.58 -0.68
CA VAL A 157 -2.97 -8.97 -1.97
C VAL A 157 -2.00 -9.82 -2.78
N SER A 158 -0.70 -9.48 -2.85
CA SER A 158 0.27 -10.24 -3.64
C SER A 158 0.64 -11.60 -3.04
N PHE A 159 0.66 -11.75 -1.71
CA PHE A 159 0.89 -13.06 -1.08
C PHE A 159 -0.30 -14.02 -1.22
N ALA A 160 -1.51 -13.49 -1.42
CA ALA A 160 -2.70 -14.30 -1.69
C ALA A 160 -2.77 -14.79 -3.15
N ILE A 161 -1.84 -14.40 -4.02
CA ILE A 161 -1.97 -14.56 -5.46
C ILE A 161 -0.63 -15.01 -6.08
N PRO A 162 -0.46 -16.30 -6.41
CA PRO A 162 0.60 -16.74 -7.31
C PRO A 162 0.42 -16.10 -8.69
N ILE A 163 1.52 -15.61 -9.25
CA ILE A 163 1.60 -14.95 -10.55
C ILE A 163 0.96 -15.83 -11.63
N LEU A 164 -0.06 -15.27 -12.30
CA LEU A 164 -0.85 -15.76 -13.46
C LEU A 164 -1.84 -16.91 -13.19
N PRO A 165 -2.96 -16.60 -12.49
CA PRO A 165 -4.32 -16.71 -13.08
C PRO A 165 -5.30 -15.57 -12.67
N ASP A 166 -4.78 -14.46 -12.13
CA ASP A 166 -5.57 -13.58 -11.25
C ASP A 166 -6.52 -12.58 -11.92
N LEU A 167 -6.29 -12.22 -13.19
CA LEU A 167 -7.26 -11.41 -13.93
C LEU A 167 -8.60 -12.15 -14.08
N GLN A 168 -8.54 -13.48 -14.28
CA GLN A 168 -9.75 -14.29 -14.40
C GLN A 168 -10.41 -14.55 -13.04
N SER A 169 -9.64 -14.56 -11.94
CA SER A 169 -10.15 -14.64 -10.57
C SER A 169 -11.05 -13.44 -10.20
N ASN A 170 -10.60 -12.21 -10.47
CA ASN A 170 -11.39 -11.00 -10.20
C ASN A 170 -12.62 -10.91 -11.12
N CYS A 171 -12.49 -11.30 -12.39
CA CYS A 171 -13.62 -11.36 -13.31
C CYS A 171 -14.65 -12.42 -12.91
N LYS A 172 -14.20 -13.59 -12.42
CA LYS A 172 -15.06 -14.63 -11.82
C LYS A 172 -15.79 -14.12 -10.58
N LYS A 173 -15.10 -13.43 -9.67
CA LYS A 173 -15.71 -12.82 -8.47
C LYS A 173 -16.74 -11.76 -8.85
N LYS A 174 -16.43 -10.91 -9.85
CA LYS A 174 -17.32 -9.86 -10.35
C LYS A 174 -18.56 -10.43 -11.03
N PHE A 175 -18.40 -11.45 -11.88
CA PHE A 175 -19.50 -12.21 -12.47
C PHE A 175 -20.40 -12.81 -11.38
N LYS A 176 -19.84 -13.60 -10.45
CA LYS A 176 -20.61 -14.20 -9.36
C LYS A 176 -21.37 -13.17 -8.54
N ARG A 177 -20.73 -12.04 -8.24
CA ARG A 177 -21.36 -10.95 -7.49
C ARG A 177 -22.52 -10.34 -8.26
N ARG A 178 -22.32 -9.95 -9.51
CA ARG A 178 -23.38 -9.33 -10.33
C ARG A 178 -24.53 -10.30 -10.57
N HIS A 179 -24.21 -11.57 -10.85
CA HIS A 179 -25.19 -12.63 -11.02
C HIS A 179 -26.02 -12.85 -9.74
N GLY A 180 -25.39 -12.83 -8.56
CA GLY A 180 -26.10 -12.92 -7.28
C GLY A 180 -27.04 -11.73 -7.04
N VAL A 181 -26.60 -10.51 -7.38
CA VAL A 181 -27.44 -9.29 -7.23
C VAL A 181 -28.66 -9.35 -8.13
N VAL A 182 -28.48 -9.59 -9.44
CA VAL A 182 -29.60 -9.65 -10.39
C VAL A 182 -30.57 -10.79 -10.08
N GLN A 183 -30.07 -11.93 -9.62
CA GLN A 183 -30.91 -13.05 -9.18
C GLN A 183 -31.71 -12.69 -7.92
N GLY A 184 -31.08 -12.08 -6.92
CA GLY A 184 -31.75 -11.65 -5.69
C GLY A 184 -32.82 -10.58 -5.95
N MET A 185 -32.50 -9.57 -6.77
CA MET A 185 -33.45 -8.50 -7.09
C MET A 185 -34.63 -8.99 -7.94
N ALA A 186 -34.42 -9.91 -8.89
CA ALA A 186 -35.51 -10.51 -9.66
C ALA A 186 -36.45 -11.33 -8.76
N GLY A 187 -35.88 -12.13 -7.84
CA GLY A 187 -36.65 -12.89 -6.86
C GLY A 187 -37.45 -11.99 -5.93
N PHE A 188 -36.79 -11.00 -5.31
CA PHE A 188 -37.43 -10.06 -4.39
C PHE A 188 -38.58 -9.29 -5.05
N ASN A 189 -38.38 -8.76 -6.27
CA ASN A 189 -39.44 -8.01 -6.96
C ASN A 189 -40.60 -8.91 -7.40
N THR A 190 -40.33 -10.18 -7.73
CA THR A 190 -41.39 -11.18 -7.99
C THR A 190 -42.22 -11.42 -6.72
N GLU A 191 -41.57 -11.62 -5.57
CA GLU A 191 -42.24 -11.81 -4.28
C GLU A 191 -43.07 -10.60 -3.85
N GLN A 192 -42.59 -9.39 -4.16
CA GLN A 192 -43.30 -8.12 -3.90
C GLN A 192 -44.38 -7.80 -4.94
N GLY A 193 -44.60 -8.64 -5.95
CA GLY A 193 -45.59 -8.42 -7.01
C GLY A 193 -45.21 -7.32 -8.03
N LYS A 194 -43.98 -6.82 -8.00
CA LYS A 194 -43.47 -5.76 -8.88
C LYS A 194 -42.95 -6.33 -10.20
N MET A 195 -43.88 -6.78 -11.05
CA MET A 195 -43.57 -7.55 -12.25
C MET A 195 -42.68 -6.81 -13.29
N GLU A 196 -42.86 -5.50 -13.46
CA GLU A 196 -42.03 -4.72 -14.39
C GLU A 196 -40.59 -4.54 -13.90
N GLU A 197 -40.39 -4.34 -12.59
CA GLU A 197 -39.06 -4.30 -11.98
C GLU A 197 -38.40 -5.68 -12.06
N ALA A 198 -39.15 -6.75 -11.77
CA ALA A 198 -38.68 -8.14 -11.90
C ALA A 198 -38.18 -8.43 -13.32
N ARG A 199 -38.95 -8.09 -14.36
CA ARG A 199 -38.55 -8.24 -15.77
C ARG A 199 -37.28 -7.47 -16.11
N THR A 200 -37.11 -6.26 -15.56
CA THR A 200 -35.89 -5.47 -15.74
C THR A 200 -34.67 -6.18 -15.15
N TRP A 201 -34.82 -6.77 -13.95
CA TRP A 201 -33.75 -7.53 -13.30
C TRP A 201 -33.46 -8.87 -13.98
N GLU A 202 -34.46 -9.53 -14.56
CA GLU A 202 -34.29 -10.72 -15.40
C GLU A 202 -33.53 -10.40 -16.69
N PHE A 203 -33.87 -9.29 -17.35
CA PHE A 203 -33.11 -8.79 -18.50
C PHE A 203 -31.64 -8.56 -18.13
N LEU A 204 -31.38 -7.88 -17.01
CA LEU A 204 -30.00 -7.65 -16.52
C LEU A 204 -29.28 -8.96 -16.16
N ARG A 205 -30.01 -9.96 -15.64
CA ARG A 205 -29.48 -11.31 -15.40
C ARG A 205 -29.03 -11.95 -16.70
N ASP A 206 -29.84 -11.89 -17.73
CA ASP A 206 -29.55 -12.52 -19.02
C ASP A 206 -28.35 -11.82 -19.70
N VAL A 207 -28.25 -10.49 -19.60
CA VAL A 207 -27.06 -9.73 -20.04
C VAL A 207 -25.79 -10.22 -19.31
N VAL A 208 -25.84 -10.37 -17.99
CA VAL A 208 -24.68 -10.86 -17.20
C VAL A 208 -24.33 -12.30 -17.53
N ALA A 209 -25.33 -13.17 -17.71
CA ALA A 209 -25.14 -14.58 -18.05
C ALA A 209 -24.48 -14.74 -19.42
N MET A 210 -24.95 -13.99 -20.43
CA MET A 210 -24.38 -14.01 -21.79
C MET A 210 -22.93 -13.54 -21.82
N LEU A 211 -22.58 -12.49 -21.07
CA LEU A 211 -21.19 -12.01 -20.98
C LEU A 211 -20.25 -13.00 -20.31
N GLY A 212 -20.76 -13.82 -19.39
CA GLY A 212 -19.98 -14.74 -18.59
C GLY A 212 -18.85 -14.03 -17.82
N THR A 213 -17.83 -14.82 -17.44
CA THR A 213 -16.68 -14.29 -16.70
C THR A 213 -15.77 -13.43 -17.57
N ASP A 214 -15.66 -13.76 -18.86
CA ASP A 214 -14.70 -13.11 -19.75
C ASP A 214 -15.20 -11.76 -20.28
N GLY A 215 -16.52 -11.53 -20.25
CA GLY A 215 -17.15 -10.24 -20.50
C GLY A 215 -17.15 -9.28 -19.29
N MET A 216 -16.54 -9.66 -18.16
CA MET A 216 -16.32 -8.77 -17.01
C MET A 216 -15.01 -7.99 -17.18
N SER A 217 -15.07 -6.66 -17.10
CA SER A 217 -13.87 -5.82 -17.10
C SER A 217 -13.10 -5.95 -15.78
N SER A 218 -11.77 -6.10 -15.90
CA SER A 218 -10.87 -6.01 -14.75
C SER A 218 -10.69 -4.54 -14.39
N ASP A 219 -10.97 -4.18 -13.15
CA ASP A 219 -10.64 -2.86 -12.62
C ASP A 219 -9.15 -2.89 -12.24
N ASP A 220 -8.40 -1.86 -12.64
CA ASP A 220 -7.03 -1.65 -12.14
C ASP A 220 -7.11 -0.74 -10.92
N SER A 221 -6.42 -1.10 -9.85
CA SER A 221 -6.32 -0.26 -8.65
C SER A 221 -5.34 0.87 -8.95
N GLY A 222 -5.85 2.08 -9.17
CA GLY A 222 -5.07 3.31 -9.20
C GLY A 222 -5.14 4.02 -7.85
N ASP A 223 -4.11 4.80 -7.54
CA ASP A 223 -4.08 5.65 -6.36
C ASP A 223 -4.13 7.12 -6.82
N GLU A 224 -5.22 7.82 -6.48
CA GLU A 224 -5.32 9.28 -6.52
C GLU A 224 -5.76 9.75 -5.13
N ASP A 225 -4.96 10.63 -4.54
CA ASP A 225 -5.21 11.39 -3.32
C ASP A 225 -6.16 10.76 -2.30
N MET A 226 -5.59 9.81 -1.54
CA MET A 226 -6.12 9.27 -0.28
C MET A 226 -7.29 8.27 -0.35
N ALA A 227 -7.86 8.00 -1.53
CA ALA A 227 -8.83 6.91 -1.70
C ALA A 227 -8.30 5.86 -2.69
N PRO A 228 -8.52 4.55 -2.47
CA PRO A 228 -8.34 3.59 -3.55
C PRO A 228 -9.26 4.02 -4.69
N VAL A 229 -8.76 4.12 -5.91
CA VAL A 229 -9.56 4.46 -7.07
C VAL A 229 -9.51 3.27 -8.02
N PHE A 230 -10.67 2.71 -8.32
CA PHE A 230 -10.75 1.70 -9.37
C PHE A 230 -10.92 2.40 -10.71
N ARG A 231 -9.95 2.22 -11.61
CA ARG A 231 -10.03 2.67 -13.00
C ARG A 231 -10.55 1.51 -13.85
N THR A 232 -11.77 1.66 -14.37
CA THR A 232 -12.35 0.65 -15.27
C THR A 232 -11.71 0.75 -16.64
N ARG A 233 -11.05 -0.34 -17.07
CA ARG A 233 -10.50 -0.45 -18.42
C ARG A 233 -11.61 -0.73 -19.42
N ALA A 234 -11.53 -0.11 -20.60
CA ALA A 234 -12.48 -0.35 -21.68
C ALA A 234 -12.12 -1.62 -22.45
N MET A 235 -13.12 -2.41 -22.83
CA MET A 235 -12.93 -3.56 -23.73
C MET A 235 -13.30 -3.12 -25.14
N PRO A 236 -12.32 -2.99 -26.07
CA PRO A 236 -12.57 -2.44 -27.40
C PRO A 236 -13.63 -3.20 -28.19
N TRP A 237 -13.78 -4.50 -27.92
CA TRP A 237 -14.69 -5.39 -28.64
C TRP A 237 -16.14 -5.31 -28.15
N ARG A 238 -16.40 -4.81 -26.94
CA ARG A 238 -17.71 -4.91 -26.30
C ARG A 238 -18.52 -3.65 -26.53
N LYS A 239 -19.82 -3.80 -26.84
CA LYS A 239 -20.79 -2.70 -26.85
C LYS A 239 -20.71 -1.92 -25.54
N ASN A 240 -20.99 -0.62 -25.60
CA ASN A 240 -21.09 0.19 -24.40
C ASN A 240 -22.33 -0.20 -23.58
N ILE A 241 -22.14 -1.16 -22.68
CA ILE A 241 -23.16 -1.67 -21.74
C ILE A 241 -22.86 -1.23 -20.31
N GLN A 242 -22.11 -0.14 -20.16
CA GLN A 242 -21.64 0.32 -18.87
C GLN A 242 -22.80 0.81 -18.00
N HIS A 243 -23.85 1.36 -18.63
CA HIS A 243 -25.06 1.82 -17.97
C HIS A 243 -25.75 0.67 -17.20
N GLU A 244 -25.99 -0.45 -17.87
CA GLU A 244 -26.63 -1.65 -17.33
C GLU A 244 -25.81 -2.23 -16.18
N LEU A 245 -24.49 -2.31 -16.35
CA LEU A 245 -23.58 -2.82 -15.32
C LEU A 245 -23.46 -1.89 -14.10
N ASP A 246 -23.59 -0.58 -14.30
CA ASP A 246 -23.60 0.42 -13.23
C ASP A 246 -24.91 0.39 -12.42
N ILE A 247 -26.04 -0.01 -13.01
CA ILE A 247 -27.29 -0.25 -12.27
C ILE A 247 -27.07 -1.37 -11.25
N ILE A 248 -26.51 -2.50 -11.70
CA ILE A 248 -26.26 -3.68 -10.86
C ILE A 248 -25.24 -3.37 -9.75
N ASP A 249 -24.17 -2.65 -10.07
CA ASP A 249 -23.14 -2.35 -9.07
C ASP A 249 -23.64 -1.32 -8.01
N ARG A 250 -24.60 -0.44 -8.35
CA ARG A 250 -25.18 0.56 -7.43
C ARG A 250 -26.27 0.00 -6.53
N SER A 251 -27.10 -0.92 -7.00
CA SER A 251 -28.25 -1.43 -6.22
C SER A 251 -27.83 -2.05 -4.88
N ARG A 252 -26.70 -2.76 -4.84
CA ARG A 252 -26.17 -3.32 -3.59
C ARG A 252 -25.84 -2.26 -2.53
N ALA A 253 -25.50 -1.03 -2.93
CA ALA A 253 -25.16 0.04 -2.02
C ALA A 253 -26.39 0.76 -1.45
N LEU A 254 -27.49 0.73 -2.20
CA LEU A 254 -28.71 1.49 -1.91
C LEU A 254 -29.75 0.65 -1.16
N ASP A 255 -29.78 -0.67 -1.38
CA ASP A 255 -30.85 -1.54 -0.88
C ASP A 255 -30.39 -2.35 0.34
N SER A 256 -30.35 -1.69 1.51
CA SER A 256 -29.94 -2.29 2.79
C SER A 256 -30.91 -3.34 3.31
N ASP A 257 -32.16 -3.32 2.82
CA ASP A 257 -33.21 -4.25 3.22
C ASP A 257 -33.04 -5.60 2.52
N ILE A 258 -32.46 -5.60 1.31
CA ILE A 258 -32.17 -6.81 0.53
C ILE A 258 -30.75 -7.31 0.79
N PHE A 259 -29.77 -6.41 0.96
CA PHE A 259 -28.36 -6.78 1.13
C PHE A 259 -27.80 -6.33 2.47
N SER A 260 -27.37 -7.29 3.31
CA SER A 260 -26.67 -6.96 4.55
C SER A 260 -25.42 -6.11 4.28
N PRO A 261 -25.16 -5.04 5.06
CA PRO A 261 -24.01 -4.15 4.87
C PRO A 261 -22.65 -4.78 5.28
N ARG A 262 -22.51 -6.10 5.17
CA ARG A 262 -21.26 -6.80 5.49
C ARG A 262 -20.26 -6.68 4.34
N GLY A 263 -19.13 -6.04 4.63
CA GLY A 263 -17.98 -5.95 3.72
C GLY A 263 -17.33 -4.56 3.68
N ALA A 264 -16.28 -4.41 2.87
CA ALA A 264 -15.65 -3.10 2.66
C ALA A 264 -16.64 -2.13 2.01
N LYS A 265 -16.64 -0.86 2.48
CA LYS A 265 -17.44 0.22 1.89
C LYS A 265 -17.17 0.33 0.38
N VAL A 266 -18.22 0.68 -0.37
CA VAL A 266 -18.10 0.89 -1.82
C VAL A 266 -17.11 2.01 -2.10
N THR A 267 -16.01 1.65 -2.76
CA THR A 267 -14.94 2.58 -3.14
C THR A 267 -15.34 3.40 -4.37
N LYS A 268 -15.07 4.72 -4.34
CA LYS A 268 -15.30 5.63 -5.47
C LYS A 268 -14.59 5.14 -6.73
N ARG A 269 -15.32 4.98 -7.83
CA ARG A 269 -14.77 4.66 -9.15
C ARG A 269 -14.57 5.96 -9.92
N ILE A 270 -13.35 6.22 -10.40
CA ILE A 270 -13.07 7.38 -11.24
C ILE A 270 -13.12 6.95 -12.71
N ARG A 271 -13.95 7.65 -13.47
CA ARG A 271 -14.07 7.50 -14.92
C ARG A 271 -12.98 8.32 -15.57
N VAL A 272 -12.02 7.67 -16.21
CA VAL A 272 -10.99 8.36 -16.99
C VAL A 272 -11.61 8.72 -18.35
N HIS A 273 -11.48 9.98 -18.76
CA HIS A 273 -11.99 10.49 -20.05
C HIS A 273 -11.42 9.71 -21.26
N HIS A 274 -10.29 9.04 -21.06
CA HIS A 274 -9.64 8.12 -21.99
C HIS A 274 -9.35 6.79 -21.26
N PRO A 275 -10.27 5.82 -21.29
CA PRO A 275 -10.07 4.56 -20.59
C PRO A 275 -8.92 3.78 -21.23
N VAL A 276 -8.03 3.25 -20.41
CA VAL A 276 -6.99 2.30 -20.86
C VAL A 276 -7.67 1.10 -21.49
N LEU A 277 -7.32 0.78 -22.73
CA LEU A 277 -7.87 -0.35 -23.45
C LEU A 277 -7.33 -1.67 -22.86
N MET A 278 -8.21 -2.65 -22.67
CA MET A 278 -7.81 -4.00 -22.28
C MET A 278 -7.29 -4.78 -23.50
N SER A 279 -6.14 -5.44 -23.34
CA SER A 279 -5.58 -6.40 -24.31
C SER A 279 -6.21 -7.80 -24.21
N ARG A 280 -7.48 -7.90 -23.79
CA ARG A 280 -8.14 -9.21 -23.63
C ARG A 280 -8.75 -9.69 -24.92
N ASN A 281 -8.65 -11.00 -25.15
CA ASN A 281 -9.33 -11.67 -26.25
C ASN A 281 -10.85 -11.44 -26.15
N PRO A 282 -11.54 -11.21 -27.28
CA PRO A 282 -12.99 -11.11 -27.32
C PRO A 282 -13.61 -12.44 -26.90
N VAL A 283 -14.76 -12.37 -26.22
CA VAL A 283 -15.62 -13.54 -26.05
C VAL A 283 -16.14 -13.91 -27.43
N LYS A 284 -16.03 -15.17 -27.84
CA LYS A 284 -16.52 -15.66 -29.13
C LYS A 284 -17.98 -16.12 -29.00
N ASN A 285 -18.72 -16.11 -30.11
CA ASN A 285 -20.09 -16.61 -30.22
C ASN A 285 -21.13 -15.86 -29.36
N LEU A 286 -20.86 -14.61 -28.96
CA LEU A 286 -21.92 -13.72 -28.48
C LEU A 286 -22.81 -13.26 -29.64
N PRO A 287 -24.08 -12.92 -29.38
CA PRO A 287 -24.92 -12.19 -30.33
C PRO A 287 -24.20 -10.94 -30.84
N ALA A 288 -24.36 -10.62 -32.13
CA ALA A 288 -23.72 -9.46 -32.75
C ALA A 288 -23.96 -8.15 -31.96
N SER A 289 -25.12 -8.03 -31.32
CA SER A 289 -25.53 -6.88 -30.52
C SER A 289 -24.74 -6.66 -29.22
N PHE A 290 -23.90 -7.61 -28.79
CA PHE A 290 -22.97 -7.44 -27.65
C PHE A 290 -21.61 -6.85 -28.03
N TYR A 291 -21.28 -6.80 -29.33
CA TYR A 291 -20.01 -6.23 -29.79
C TYR A 291 -20.16 -4.75 -30.12
N ASP A 292 -19.03 -4.04 -30.05
CA ASP A 292 -18.93 -2.71 -30.66
C ASP A 292 -19.03 -2.85 -32.18
N THR A 293 -19.86 -2.02 -32.82
CA THR A 293 -20.16 -2.15 -34.26
C THR A 293 -18.94 -1.87 -35.14
N LYS A 294 -18.08 -0.93 -34.75
CA LYS A 294 -16.85 -0.62 -35.48
C LYS A 294 -15.84 -1.75 -35.34
N TRP A 295 -15.71 -2.29 -34.13
CA TRP A 295 -14.83 -3.42 -33.88
C TRP A 295 -15.30 -4.67 -34.63
N LEU A 296 -16.58 -5.03 -34.56
CA LEU A 296 -17.13 -6.22 -35.21
C LEU A 296 -17.00 -6.16 -36.74
N GLY A 297 -17.16 -4.99 -37.34
CA GLY A 297 -16.99 -4.79 -38.78
C GLY A 297 -15.56 -5.12 -39.30
N GLN A 298 -14.57 -5.16 -38.41
CA GLN A 298 -13.18 -5.51 -38.73
C GLN A 298 -12.85 -6.99 -38.46
N GLN A 299 -13.79 -7.77 -37.91
CA GLN A 299 -13.57 -9.14 -37.46
C GLN A 299 -14.48 -10.12 -38.23
N LYS A 300 -13.93 -11.25 -38.67
CA LYS A 300 -14.71 -12.29 -39.39
C LYS A 300 -15.03 -13.47 -38.47
N GLY A 301 -16.29 -13.90 -38.45
CA GLY A 301 -16.71 -15.17 -37.83
C GLY A 301 -16.65 -15.21 -36.28
N VAL A 302 -16.79 -14.07 -35.60
CA VAL A 302 -16.71 -13.99 -34.13
C VAL A 302 -18.09 -13.94 -33.45
N ALA A 303 -19.10 -13.43 -34.14
CA ALA A 303 -20.47 -13.31 -33.61
C ALA A 303 -21.32 -14.54 -33.94
N SER A 304 -22.26 -14.85 -33.04
CA SER A 304 -23.34 -15.79 -33.26
C SER A 304 -24.47 -15.15 -34.06
N GLU A 305 -25.22 -15.97 -34.78
CA GLU A 305 -26.43 -15.58 -35.53
C GLU A 305 -27.65 -15.39 -34.63
N ILE A 306 -27.56 -15.78 -33.35
CA ILE A 306 -28.62 -15.60 -32.37
C ILE A 306 -28.75 -14.11 -32.04
N ASP A 307 -29.97 -13.57 -32.15
CA ASP A 307 -30.28 -12.21 -31.71
C ASP A 307 -30.57 -12.16 -30.20
N PHE A 308 -30.29 -11.01 -29.58
CA PHE A 308 -30.56 -10.78 -28.16
C PHE A 308 -31.50 -9.58 -27.99
N PRO A 309 -32.65 -9.76 -27.33
CA PRO A 309 -33.65 -8.71 -27.18
C PRO A 309 -33.18 -7.66 -26.16
N TRP A 310 -32.56 -6.58 -26.63
CA TRP A 310 -32.16 -5.46 -25.79
C TRP A 310 -33.37 -4.67 -25.27
N MET A 311 -33.44 -4.48 -23.97
CA MET A 311 -34.43 -3.63 -23.30
C MET A 311 -33.84 -2.25 -23.00
N THR A 312 -34.64 -1.19 -23.15
CA THR A 312 -34.27 0.15 -22.69
C THR A 312 -34.72 0.33 -21.24
N ILE A 313 -33.77 0.53 -20.33
CA ILE A 313 -34.06 0.75 -18.90
C ILE A 313 -34.19 2.25 -18.63
N LEU A 314 -35.42 2.73 -18.41
CA LEU A 314 -35.69 4.11 -18.00
C LEU A 314 -35.75 4.18 -16.48
N ILE A 315 -34.69 4.66 -15.82
CA ILE A 315 -34.73 4.87 -14.37
C ILE A 315 -35.43 6.20 -14.09
N HIS A 316 -36.56 6.17 -13.37
CA HIS A 316 -37.07 7.38 -12.71
C HIS A 316 -36.08 7.73 -11.61
N GLN A 317 -35.35 8.84 -11.77
CA GLN A 317 -34.49 9.35 -10.71
C GLN A 317 -35.37 9.84 -9.57
N SER A 318 -35.51 9.04 -8.52
CA SER A 318 -35.88 9.51 -7.17
C SER A 318 -34.63 9.80 -6.38
#